data_AF-A0A383DG36-F1
#
_entry.id   AF-A0A383DG36-F1
#
_cell.length_a   1.000
_cell.length_b   1.000
_cell.length_c   1.000
_cell.angle_alpha   90.00
_cell.angle_beta   90.00
_cell.angle_gamma   90.00
#
_symmetry.space_group_name_H-M   'P 1'
#
loop_
_entity.id
_entity.type
_entity.pdbx_description
1 polymer ?
#
loop_
_entity_poly.entity_id
_entity_poly.type
_entity_poly.pdbx_seq_one_letter_code
_entity_poly.pdbx_strand_id
1 'polypeptide(L)'
;VAEVFVLPNCGNLVYARKSGDTYYFRSFIPKDLIDHFDGLREFRISLKCAIKSRSVKITRVLSKIVSKIYEEIRQGMKSLEIEDIKEILRIEIRKQILHAHHVDLGTNKWDDSGVEKSLDSIQKKETNIKDVLKSDLKSYQKEVDEKLEGILSSMDIRVEKDSVDYKRLGKNFIDLYLLRHEWMRELVNETGKKDDQF
;
A
#
# COMPACT_ATOMS: atom_id res chain seq x y z
N VAL A 1 -6.85 -21.90 21.37
CA VAL A 1 -5.76 -20.90 21.18
C VAL A 1 -5.21 -21.07 19.77
N ALA A 2 -5.28 -20.03 18.93
CA ALA A 2 -4.71 -20.06 17.57
C ALA A 2 -3.24 -19.65 17.65
N GLU A 3 -2.32 -20.52 17.23
CA GLU A 3 -0.90 -20.19 17.18
C GLU A 3 -0.63 -19.18 16.06
N VAL A 4 -0.13 -18.03 16.48
CA VAL A 4 0.26 -16.92 15.62
C VAL A 4 1.79 -16.92 15.57
N PHE A 5 2.36 -17.27 14.41
CA PHE A 5 3.81 -17.29 14.25
C PHE A 5 4.29 -15.96 13.68
N VAL A 6 5.25 -15.32 14.36
CA VAL A 6 5.97 -14.14 13.87
C VAL A 6 7.14 -14.63 13.02
N LEU A 7 7.22 -14.19 11.77
CA LEU A 7 8.30 -14.62 10.89
C LEU A 7 9.60 -13.83 11.18
N PRO A 8 10.76 -14.52 11.32
CA PRO A 8 12.01 -13.94 11.84
C PRO A 8 12.59 -12.79 11.01
N ASN A 9 12.19 -12.63 9.74
CA ASN A 9 12.75 -11.61 8.83
C ASN A 9 11.80 -10.44 8.52
N CYS A 10 10.58 -10.41 9.10
CA CYS A 10 9.61 -9.33 8.91
C CYS A 10 8.76 -9.20 10.17
N GLY A 11 9.15 -8.32 11.11
CA GLY A 11 8.44 -8.12 12.39
C GLY A 11 6.95 -7.73 12.25
N ASN A 12 6.56 -7.23 11.08
CA ASN A 12 5.20 -6.84 10.73
C ASN A 12 4.39 -7.94 10.00
N LEU A 13 4.99 -9.09 9.66
CA LEU A 13 4.31 -10.18 8.95
C LEU A 13 4.01 -11.33 9.91
N VAL A 14 2.76 -11.76 9.90
CA VAL A 14 2.23 -12.78 10.80
C VAL A 14 1.48 -13.84 9.99
N TYR A 15 1.65 -15.13 10.31
CA TYR A 15 0.91 -16.22 9.65
C TYR A 15 -0.09 -16.87 10.61
N ALA A 16 -1.31 -17.13 10.13
CA ALA A 16 -2.35 -17.81 10.92
C ALA A 16 -2.89 -19.05 10.18
N ARG A 17 -2.58 -20.24 10.72
CA ARG A 17 -2.97 -21.55 10.15
C ARG A 17 -4.45 -21.91 10.29
N LYS A 18 -5.25 -21.15 11.06
CA LYS A 18 -6.65 -21.52 11.37
C LYS A 18 -7.71 -20.60 10.74
N SER A 19 -7.30 -19.60 9.95
CA SER A 19 -8.18 -18.61 9.33
C SER A 19 -7.91 -18.48 7.84
N GLY A 20 -8.23 -19.54 7.09
CA GLY A 20 -8.16 -19.58 5.62
C GLY A 20 -6.74 -19.54 5.03
N ASP A 21 -5.72 -20.00 5.78
CA ASP A 21 -4.31 -20.04 5.38
C ASP A 21 -3.80 -18.72 4.79
N THR A 22 -3.90 -17.64 5.57
CA THR A 22 -3.49 -16.30 5.12
C THR A 22 -2.48 -15.64 6.03
N TYR A 23 -1.67 -14.79 5.40
CA TYR A 23 -0.81 -13.85 6.09
C TYR A 23 -1.57 -12.61 6.55
N TYR A 24 -1.08 -12.02 7.64
CA TYR A 24 -1.57 -10.81 8.24
C TYR A 24 -0.43 -9.78 8.29
N PHE A 25 -0.76 -8.54 7.96
CA PHE A 25 0.06 -7.39 8.32
C PHE A 25 -0.28 -6.97 9.74
N ARG A 26 0.74 -6.81 10.57
CA ARG A 26 0.68 -6.28 11.93
C ARG A 26 1.39 -4.94 11.97
N SER A 27 0.68 -3.92 12.43
CA SER A 27 1.26 -2.62 12.74
C SER A 27 1.30 -2.42 14.24
N PHE A 28 2.44 -1.97 14.75
CA PHE A 28 2.57 -1.50 16.14
C PHE A 28 2.24 -0.01 16.19
N ILE A 29 1.47 0.40 17.20
CA ILE A 29 1.15 1.80 17.43
C ILE A 29 2.35 2.44 18.16
N PRO A 30 2.90 3.56 17.65
CA PRO A 30 3.97 4.28 18.33
C PRO A 30 3.56 4.70 19.74
N LYS A 31 4.50 4.67 20.70
CA LYS A 31 4.21 4.91 22.11
C LYS A 31 3.48 6.24 22.36
N ASP A 32 3.87 7.27 21.61
CA ASP A 32 3.32 8.62 21.66
C ASP A 32 1.88 8.73 21.12
N LEU A 33 1.42 7.74 20.34
CA LEU A 33 0.08 7.68 19.77
C LEU A 33 -0.83 6.68 20.49
N ILE A 34 -0.37 6.01 21.55
CA ILE A 34 -1.18 5.02 22.27
C ILE A 34 -2.43 5.67 22.88
N ASP A 35 -2.28 6.81 23.55
CA ASP A 35 -3.39 7.52 24.18
C ASP A 35 -4.36 8.09 23.14
N HIS A 36 -3.86 8.46 21.96
CA HIS A 36 -4.68 8.90 20.82
C HIS A 36 -5.61 7.80 20.30
N PHE A 37 -5.22 6.54 20.47
CA PHE A 37 -5.98 5.37 20.05
C PHE A 37 -6.51 4.55 21.23
N ASP A 38 -6.95 5.21 22.30
CA ASP A 38 -7.61 4.60 23.46
C ASP A 38 -6.82 3.45 24.11
N GLY A 39 -5.48 3.58 24.15
CA GLY A 39 -4.61 2.58 24.74
C GLY A 39 -4.26 1.38 23.83
N LEU A 40 -4.72 1.38 22.58
CA LEU A 40 -4.35 0.35 21.60
C LEU A 40 -2.85 0.36 21.32
N ARG A 41 -2.25 -0.84 21.25
CA ARG A 41 -0.80 -1.02 21.07
C ARG A 41 -0.41 -1.58 19.70
N GLU A 42 -1.34 -2.30 19.06
CA GLU A 42 -1.15 -2.85 17.73
C GLU A 42 -2.51 -3.08 17.07
N PHE A 43 -2.49 -3.19 15.74
CA PHE A 43 -3.61 -3.71 14.98
C PHE A 43 -3.12 -4.66 13.88
N ARG A 44 -4.04 -5.48 13.37
CA ARG A 44 -3.75 -6.46 12.32
C ARG A 44 -4.80 -6.41 11.22
N ILE A 45 -4.37 -6.69 9.99
CA ILE A 45 -5.24 -6.86 8.83
C ILE A 45 -4.80 -8.09 8.03
N SER A 46 -5.78 -8.84 7.52
CA SER A 46 -5.50 -9.96 6.62
C SER A 46 -5.04 -9.43 5.27
N LEU A 47 -3.98 -10.03 4.73
CA LEU A 47 -3.50 -9.77 3.38
C LEU A 47 -4.31 -10.50 2.31
N LYS A 48 -5.19 -11.43 2.72
CA LYS A 48 -5.92 -12.36 1.83
C LYS A 48 -4.98 -13.07 0.84
N CYS A 49 -3.75 -13.32 1.28
CA CYS A 49 -2.71 -13.97 0.50
C CYS A 49 -2.13 -15.13 1.32
N ALA A 50 -2.03 -16.31 0.71
CA ALA A 50 -1.39 -17.50 1.29
C ALA A 50 0.08 -17.64 0.88
N ILE A 51 0.54 -16.83 -0.08
CA ILE A 51 1.89 -16.88 -0.65
C ILE A 51 2.83 -16.02 0.19
N LYS A 52 3.89 -16.64 0.74
CA LYS A 52 4.81 -15.98 1.67
C LYS A 52 5.58 -14.83 1.03
N SER A 53 6.19 -15.06 -0.12
CA SER A 53 7.01 -14.09 -0.85
C SER A 53 6.20 -12.82 -1.16
N ARG A 54 4.99 -12.98 -1.73
CA ARG A 54 4.04 -11.89 -1.98
C ARG A 54 3.64 -11.16 -0.71
N SER A 55 3.36 -11.90 0.36
CA SER A 55 2.92 -11.34 1.64
C SER A 55 4.00 -10.49 2.33
N VAL A 56 5.28 -10.88 2.21
CA VAL A 56 6.42 -10.08 2.67
C VAL A 56 6.47 -8.74 1.95
N LYS A 57 6.29 -8.73 0.63
CA LYS A 57 6.32 -7.49 -0.15
C LYS A 57 5.16 -6.55 0.16
N ILE A 58 3.94 -7.10 0.21
CA ILE A 58 2.74 -6.34 0.60
C ILE A 58 2.96 -5.71 1.99
N THR A 59 3.51 -6.47 2.94
CA THR A 59 3.82 -5.97 4.28
C THR A 59 4.79 -4.80 4.28
N ARG A 60 5.83 -4.80 3.44
CA ARG A 60 6.76 -3.66 3.33
C ARG A 60 6.05 -2.40 2.85
N VAL A 61 5.16 -2.51 1.87
CA VAL A 61 4.38 -1.38 1.34
C VAL A 61 3.43 -0.85 2.41
N LEU A 62 2.65 -1.73 3.03
CA LEU A 62 1.71 -1.35 4.10
C LEU A 62 2.43 -0.71 5.29
N SER A 63 3.63 -1.20 5.64
CA SER A 63 4.45 -0.58 6.68
C SER A 63 4.80 0.86 6.35
N LYS A 64 5.20 1.17 5.11
CA LYS A 64 5.50 2.55 4.68
C LYS A 64 4.26 3.44 4.72
N ILE A 65 3.11 2.94 4.28
CA ILE A 65 1.83 3.66 4.33
C ILE A 65 1.49 4.02 5.78
N VAL A 66 1.53 3.04 6.68
CA VAL A 66 1.15 3.27 8.08
C VAL A 66 2.13 4.20 8.79
N SER A 67 3.44 4.07 8.55
CA SER A 67 4.43 5.00 9.09
C SER A 67 4.12 6.45 8.70
N LYS A 68 3.79 6.71 7.43
CA LYS A 68 3.39 8.03 6.95
C LYS A 68 2.11 8.51 7.63
N ILE A 69 1.08 7.66 7.74
CA ILE A 69 -0.17 8.03 8.43
C ILE A 69 0.10 8.44 9.89
N TYR A 70 0.95 7.71 10.62
CA TYR A 70 1.31 8.11 11.99
C TYR A 70 2.04 9.46 12.06
N GLU A 71 2.89 9.77 11.09
CA GLU A 71 3.51 11.10 10.98
C GLU A 71 2.45 12.20 10.75
N GLU A 72 1.44 11.95 9.94
CA GLU A 72 0.35 12.90 9.70
C GLU A 72 -0.50 13.14 10.97
N ILE A 73 -0.81 12.09 11.71
CA ILE A 73 -1.57 12.19 12.97
C ILE A 73 -0.83 13.04 13.99
N ARG A 74 0.49 12.85 14.14
CA ARG A 74 1.33 13.67 15.03
C ARG A 74 1.27 15.15 14.71
N GLN A 75 1.08 15.48 13.44
CA GLN A 75 1.19 16.84 12.95
C GLN A 75 -0.15 17.57 12.95
N GLY A 76 -1.27 16.87 13.11
CA GLY A 76 -2.57 17.51 13.32
C GLY A 76 -3.78 16.73 12.80
N MET A 77 -3.59 15.66 12.03
CA MET A 77 -4.67 14.82 11.50
C MET A 77 -5.26 13.87 12.56
N LYS A 78 -5.68 14.41 13.70
CA LYS A 78 -6.17 13.66 14.86
C LYS A 78 -7.53 13.00 14.65
N SER A 79 -8.27 13.33 13.59
CA SER A 79 -9.59 12.75 13.35
C SER A 79 -9.55 11.30 12.83
N LEU A 80 -8.38 10.77 12.48
CA LEU A 80 -8.25 9.40 11.97
C LEU A 80 -8.24 8.38 13.12
N GLU A 81 -9.19 7.45 13.08
CA GLU A 81 -9.26 6.31 13.98
C GLU A 81 -8.53 5.08 13.40
N ILE A 82 -8.27 4.07 14.23
CA ILE A 82 -7.64 2.82 13.78
C ILE A 82 -8.43 2.14 12.67
N GLU A 83 -9.77 2.24 12.67
CA GLU A 83 -10.58 1.60 11.64
C GLU A 83 -10.44 2.30 10.27
N ASP A 84 -10.27 3.62 10.25
CA ASP A 84 -9.97 4.38 9.03
C ASP A 84 -8.63 3.95 8.44
N ILE A 85 -7.61 3.82 9.31
CA ILE A 85 -6.29 3.33 8.90
C ILE A 85 -6.41 1.94 8.30
N LYS A 86 -7.16 1.03 8.92
CA LYS A 86 -7.38 -0.31 8.37
C LYS A 86 -8.09 -0.26 7.03
N GLU A 87 -9.07 0.62 6.83
CA GLU A 87 -9.79 0.70 5.56
C GLU A 87 -8.89 1.22 4.43
N ILE A 88 -8.06 2.24 4.68
CA ILE A 88 -7.03 2.70 3.74
C ILE A 88 -6.14 1.52 3.31
N LEU A 89 -5.68 0.73 4.26
CA LEU A 89 -4.82 -0.43 3.97
C LEU A 89 -5.57 -1.56 3.25
N ARG A 90 -6.85 -1.81 3.58
CA ARG A 90 -7.68 -2.79 2.86
C ARG A 90 -7.92 -2.37 1.42
N ILE A 91 -8.12 -1.08 1.15
CA ILE A 91 -8.23 -0.55 -0.21
C ILE A 91 -6.94 -0.84 -0.98
N GLU A 92 -5.78 -0.60 -0.38
CA GLU A 92 -4.51 -0.91 -1.05
C GLU A 92 -4.37 -2.42 -1.30
N ILE A 93 -4.67 -3.28 -0.32
CA ILE A 93 -4.67 -4.74 -0.49
C ILE A 93 -5.61 -5.18 -1.63
N ARG A 94 -6.84 -4.65 -1.69
CA ARG A 94 -7.81 -4.96 -2.75
C ARG A 94 -7.28 -4.58 -4.14
N LYS A 95 -6.67 -3.38 -4.27
CA LYS A 95 -6.03 -2.93 -5.52
C LYS A 95 -4.94 -3.91 -5.95
N GLN A 96 -4.11 -4.37 -5.02
CA GLN A 96 -3.05 -5.33 -5.32
C GLN A 96 -3.60 -6.69 -5.78
N ILE A 97 -4.67 -7.19 -5.14
CA ILE A 97 -5.32 -8.45 -5.55
C ILE A 97 -5.90 -8.32 -6.96
N LEU A 98 -6.67 -7.25 -7.22
CA LEU A 98 -7.28 -7.00 -8.52
C LEU A 98 -6.23 -6.87 -9.63
N HIS A 99 -5.11 -6.21 -9.34
CA HIS A 99 -4.03 -6.06 -10.30
C HIS A 99 -3.31 -7.38 -10.59
N ALA A 100 -2.96 -8.16 -9.56
CA ALA A 100 -2.37 -9.48 -9.76
C ALA A 100 -3.26 -10.40 -10.61
N HIS A 101 -4.59 -10.31 -10.41
CA HIS A 101 -5.56 -11.02 -11.23
C HIS A 101 -5.63 -10.48 -12.67
N HIS A 102 -5.62 -9.16 -12.86
CA HIS A 102 -5.59 -8.55 -14.19
C HIS A 102 -4.31 -8.91 -14.97
N VAL A 103 -3.16 -8.95 -14.29
CA VAL A 103 -1.89 -9.37 -14.89
C VAL A 103 -1.92 -10.85 -15.27
N ASP A 104 -2.36 -11.75 -14.38
CA ASP A 104 -2.40 -13.19 -14.68
C ASP A 104 -3.38 -13.53 -15.82
N LEU A 105 -4.51 -12.82 -15.92
CA LEU A 105 -5.48 -13.01 -17.02
C LEU A 105 -5.10 -12.28 -18.31
N GLY A 106 -4.49 -11.11 -18.21
CA GLY A 106 -4.17 -10.24 -19.35
C GLY A 106 -2.79 -10.51 -19.97
N THR A 107 -1.93 -11.24 -19.27
CA THR A 107 -0.57 -11.58 -19.74
C THR A 107 -0.56 -13.04 -20.17
N ASN A 108 -0.24 -13.32 -21.44
CA ASN A 108 0.02 -14.69 -21.87
C ASN A 108 1.35 -15.16 -21.26
N LYS A 109 1.30 -15.81 -20.08
CA LYS A 109 2.48 -16.28 -19.34
C LYS A 109 3.26 -17.42 -20.00
N TRP A 110 2.78 -17.94 -21.12
CA TRP A 110 3.43 -18.96 -21.93
C TRP A 110 4.10 -18.40 -23.19
N ASP A 111 4.02 -17.08 -23.38
CA ASP A 111 4.60 -16.32 -24.48
C ASP A 111 5.43 -15.18 -23.88
N ASP A 112 6.75 -15.25 -24.03
CA ASP A 112 7.67 -14.26 -23.50
C ASP A 112 7.34 -12.84 -24.00
N SER A 113 6.75 -12.71 -25.20
CA SER A 113 6.30 -11.42 -25.75
C SER A 113 5.10 -10.82 -25.00
N GLY A 114 4.31 -11.65 -24.31
CA GLY A 114 3.20 -11.22 -23.46
C GLY A 114 3.69 -10.57 -22.18
N VAL A 115 4.66 -11.19 -21.51
CA VAL A 115 5.29 -10.65 -20.29
C VAL A 115 6.01 -9.34 -20.60
N GLU A 116 6.76 -9.28 -21.71
CA GLU A 116 7.47 -8.08 -22.15
C GLU A 116 6.52 -6.90 -22.42
N LYS A 117 5.38 -7.13 -23.10
CA LYS A 117 4.36 -6.09 -23.34
C LYS A 117 3.76 -5.55 -22.04
N SER A 118 3.50 -6.42 -21.06
CA SER A 118 2.99 -6.02 -19.75
C SER A 118 4.00 -5.18 -18.97
N LEU A 119 5.30 -5.56 -19.01
CA LEU A 119 6.38 -4.78 -18.41
C LEU A 119 6.53 -3.40 -19.07
N ASP A 120 6.54 -3.36 -20.40
CA ASP A 120 6.68 -2.12 -21.17
C ASP A 120 5.52 -1.14 -20.89
N SER A 121 4.29 -1.65 -20.75
CA SER A 121 3.13 -0.85 -20.37
C SER A 121 3.25 -0.24 -18.96
N ILE A 122 3.71 -1.02 -17.97
CA ILE A 122 3.94 -0.53 -16.60
C ILE A 122 5.07 0.50 -16.59
N GLN A 123 6.17 0.21 -17.29
CA GLN A 123 7.33 1.08 -17.38
C GLN A 123 6.97 2.40 -18.06
N LYS A 124 6.23 2.39 -19.17
CA LYS A 124 5.74 3.61 -19.84
C LYS A 124 4.90 4.48 -18.90
N LYS A 125 4.00 3.90 -18.12
CA LYS A 125 3.19 4.65 -17.15
C LYS A 125 4.06 5.27 -16.05
N GLU A 126 5.02 4.53 -15.52
CA GLU A 126 5.92 5.07 -14.50
C GLU A 126 6.83 6.17 -15.03
N THR A 127 7.40 5.98 -16.22
CA THR A 127 8.24 6.99 -16.88
C THR A 127 7.44 8.25 -17.15
N ASN A 128 6.22 8.13 -17.68
CA ASN A 128 5.33 9.29 -17.89
C ASN A 128 5.07 10.05 -16.57
N ILE A 129 4.76 9.35 -15.48
CA ILE A 129 4.55 10.00 -14.18
C ILE A 129 5.84 10.70 -13.72
N LYS A 130 6.99 10.04 -13.82
CA LYS A 130 8.29 10.63 -13.44
C LYS A 130 8.65 11.84 -14.30
N ASP A 131 8.34 11.82 -15.58
CA ASP A 131 8.62 12.92 -16.51
C ASP A 131 7.69 14.10 -16.26
N VAL A 132 6.41 13.85 -15.96
CA VAL A 132 5.48 14.90 -15.51
C VAL A 132 5.93 15.47 -14.16
N LEU A 133 6.35 14.64 -13.20
CA LEU A 133 6.88 15.12 -11.92
C LEU A 133 8.15 15.98 -12.07
N LYS A 134 8.99 15.70 -13.07
CA LYS A 134 10.18 16.50 -13.38
C LYS A 134 9.85 17.81 -14.11
N SER A 135 8.92 17.76 -15.07
CA SER A 135 8.63 18.89 -15.95
C SER A 135 7.55 19.83 -15.40
N ASP A 136 6.55 19.30 -14.69
CA ASP A 136 5.42 20.04 -14.14
C ASP A 136 4.91 19.42 -12.83
N LEU A 137 5.75 19.50 -11.80
CA LEU A 137 5.42 19.01 -10.45
C LEU A 137 4.13 19.63 -9.89
N LYS A 138 3.87 20.92 -10.17
CA LYS A 138 2.72 21.65 -9.62
C LYS A 138 1.41 21.14 -10.18
N SER A 139 1.34 20.89 -11.48
CA SER A 139 0.12 20.35 -12.12
C SER A 139 -0.20 18.95 -11.59
N TYR A 140 0.82 18.08 -11.47
CA TYR A 140 0.61 16.74 -10.92
C TYR A 140 0.22 16.75 -9.44
N GLN A 141 0.82 17.63 -8.64
CA GLN A 141 0.40 17.84 -7.25
C GLN A 141 -1.08 18.21 -7.18
N LYS A 142 -1.54 19.14 -8.03
CA LYS A 142 -2.95 19.52 -8.07
C LYS A 142 -3.88 18.34 -8.39
N GLU A 143 -3.51 17.48 -9.36
CA GLU A 143 -4.31 16.29 -9.69
C GLU A 143 -4.39 15.30 -8.51
N VAL A 144 -3.30 15.13 -7.77
CA VAL A 144 -3.27 14.28 -6.59
C VAL A 144 -4.10 14.89 -5.45
N ASP A 145 -3.99 16.20 -5.24
CA ASP A 145 -4.75 16.94 -4.23
C ASP A 145 -6.26 16.87 -4.52
N GLU A 146 -6.70 17.02 -5.76
CA GLU A 146 -8.10 16.85 -6.17
C GLU A 146 -8.62 15.43 -5.88
N LYS A 147 -7.83 14.40 -6.16
CA LYS A 147 -8.18 13.00 -5.84
C LYS A 147 -8.25 12.77 -4.34
N LEU A 148 -7.29 13.33 -3.59
CA LEU A 148 -7.21 13.24 -2.14
C LEU A 148 -8.43 13.92 -1.49
N GLU A 149 -8.82 15.09 -2.00
CA GLU A 149 -10.03 15.79 -1.60
C GLU A 149 -11.29 14.96 -1.85
N GLY A 150 -11.42 14.34 -3.02
CA GLY A 150 -12.55 13.48 -3.33
C GLY A 150 -12.69 12.34 -2.33
N ILE A 151 -11.56 11.72 -1.96
CA ILE A 151 -11.51 10.64 -0.96
C ILE A 151 -11.92 11.18 0.42
N LEU A 152 -11.26 12.25 0.91
CA LEU A 152 -11.50 12.78 2.25
C LEU A 152 -12.93 13.34 2.40
N SER A 153 -13.45 14.01 1.37
CA SER A 153 -14.84 14.50 1.35
C SER A 153 -15.85 13.35 1.36
N SER A 154 -15.57 12.24 0.69
CA SER A 154 -16.45 11.06 0.71
C SER A 154 -16.54 10.40 2.10
N MET A 155 -15.62 10.73 3.00
CA MET A 155 -15.58 10.27 4.39
C MET A 155 -16.00 11.37 5.39
N ASP A 156 -16.56 12.48 4.91
CA ASP A 156 -16.95 13.66 5.71
C ASP A 156 -15.80 14.30 6.53
N ILE A 157 -14.56 14.18 6.02
CA ILE A 157 -13.36 14.76 6.65
C ILE A 157 -13.11 16.15 6.06
N ARG A 158 -13.15 17.19 6.91
CA ARG A 158 -12.73 18.55 6.53
C ARG A 158 -11.23 18.69 6.67
N VAL A 159 -10.61 19.35 5.68
CA VAL A 159 -9.16 19.55 5.65
C VAL A 159 -8.83 20.97 5.17
N GLU A 160 -7.85 21.59 5.81
CA GLU A 160 -7.31 22.88 5.38
C GLU A 160 -6.27 22.67 4.29
N LYS A 161 -6.63 22.96 3.04
CA LYS A 161 -5.81 22.71 1.84
C LYS A 161 -4.45 23.41 1.86
N ASP A 162 -4.41 24.59 2.48
CA ASP A 162 -3.19 25.39 2.55
C ASP A 162 -2.27 24.98 3.70
N SER A 163 -2.74 24.11 4.59
CA SER A 163 -1.93 23.61 5.70
C SER A 163 -0.70 22.85 5.19
N VAL A 164 0.38 22.95 5.97
CA VAL A 164 1.60 22.20 5.72
C VAL A 164 1.30 20.69 5.71
N ASP A 165 0.36 20.26 6.53
CA ASP A 165 -0.05 18.86 6.66
C ASP A 165 -0.75 18.33 5.42
N TYR A 166 -1.70 19.08 4.86
CA TYR A 166 -2.37 18.69 3.62
C TYR A 166 -1.37 18.55 2.46
N LYS A 167 -0.45 19.52 2.32
CA LYS A 167 0.59 19.50 1.28
C LYS A 167 1.53 18.29 1.43
N ARG A 168 1.85 17.91 2.67
CA ARG A 168 2.66 16.73 2.97
C ARG A 168 1.89 15.43 2.68
N LEU A 169 0.60 15.38 3.01
CA LEU A 169 -0.28 14.25 2.69
C LEU A 169 -0.38 14.03 1.17
N GLY A 170 -0.55 15.09 0.38
CA GLY A 170 -0.52 15.03 -1.09
C GLY A 170 0.82 14.49 -1.62
N LYS A 171 1.95 14.97 -1.10
CA LYS A 171 3.29 14.43 -1.43
C LYS A 171 3.42 12.95 -1.07
N ASN A 172 2.90 12.56 0.09
CA ASN A 172 2.90 11.18 0.53
C ASN A 172 2.10 10.28 -0.42
N PHE A 173 0.96 10.76 -0.93
CA PHE A 173 0.20 10.06 -1.97
C PHE A 173 0.99 9.88 -3.27
N ILE A 174 1.74 10.90 -3.72
CA ILE A 174 2.63 10.79 -4.89
C ILE A 174 3.65 9.65 -4.70
N ASP A 175 4.33 9.62 -3.55
CA ASP A 175 5.28 8.54 -3.23
C ASP A 175 4.60 7.16 -3.20
N LEU A 176 3.38 7.08 -2.69
CA LEU A 176 2.59 5.85 -2.68
C LEU A 176 2.22 5.39 -4.09
N TYR A 177 1.87 6.31 -4.99
CA TYR A 177 1.68 5.99 -6.40
C TYR A 177 2.95 5.43 -7.02
N LEU A 178 4.10 6.06 -6.81
CA LEU A 178 5.39 5.59 -7.34
C LEU A 178 5.77 4.21 -6.80
N LEU A 179 5.62 3.98 -5.49
CA LEU A 179 5.84 2.68 -4.86
C LEU A 179 4.93 1.60 -5.47
N ARG A 180 3.69 1.95 -5.81
CA ARG A 180 2.77 1.01 -6.49
C ARG A 180 3.31 0.61 -7.86
N HIS A 181 3.82 1.54 -8.66
CA HIS A 181 4.40 1.24 -9.98
C HIS A 181 5.65 0.37 -9.91
N GLU A 182 6.55 0.67 -8.97
CA GLU A 182 7.72 -0.15 -8.71
C GLU A 182 7.32 -1.60 -8.38
N TRP A 183 6.32 -1.76 -7.52
CA TRP A 183 5.81 -3.07 -7.15
C TRP A 183 5.10 -3.81 -8.29
N MET A 184 4.36 -3.09 -9.16
CA MET A 184 3.74 -3.68 -10.35
C MET A 184 4.78 -4.31 -11.28
N ARG A 185 5.94 -3.67 -11.47
CA ARG A 185 7.05 -4.26 -12.23
C ARG A 185 7.58 -5.53 -11.58
N GLU A 186 7.75 -5.51 -10.27
CA GLU A 186 8.20 -6.71 -9.55
C GLU A 186 7.23 -7.88 -9.76
N LEU A 187 5.92 -7.67 -9.68
CA LEU A 187 4.94 -8.73 -9.89
C LEU A 187 4.95 -9.33 -11.30
N VAL A 188 5.07 -8.49 -12.34
CA VAL A 188 5.12 -8.99 -13.72
C VAL A 188 6.40 -9.79 -13.96
N ASN A 189 7.54 -9.34 -13.43
CA ASN A 189 8.80 -10.09 -13.47
C ASN A 189 8.73 -11.44 -12.72
N GLU A 190 7.76 -11.61 -11.84
CA GLU A 190 7.50 -12.86 -11.11
C GLU A 190 6.45 -13.75 -11.79
N THR A 191 5.78 -13.24 -12.81
CA THR A 191 4.77 -13.99 -13.58
C THR A 191 5.50 -15.03 -14.43
N GLY A 192 5.65 -16.24 -13.89
CA GLY A 192 6.38 -17.36 -14.50
C GLY A 192 7.32 -18.11 -13.53
N LYS A 193 7.66 -17.51 -12.39
CA LYS A 193 8.46 -18.15 -11.33
C LYS A 193 7.55 -18.91 -10.36
N LYS A 194 8.00 -20.10 -9.94
CA LYS A 194 7.30 -20.90 -8.92
C LYS A 194 7.71 -20.45 -7.50
N ASP A 195 6.86 -20.69 -6.50
CA ASP A 195 7.07 -20.26 -5.10
C ASP A 195 8.37 -20.80 -4.46
N ASP A 196 8.91 -21.91 -4.96
CA ASP A 196 10.19 -22.51 -4.55
C ASP A 196 11.43 -21.77 -5.10
N GLN A 197 11.23 -20.81 -6.01
CA GLN A 197 12.30 -20.03 -6.64
C GLN A 197 12.51 -18.65 -5.99
N PHE A 198 11.99 -18.45 -4.76
CA PHE A 198 11.99 -17.18 -4.03
C PHE A 198 12.53 -17.28 -2.60
#